data_AF-A0A1I4LT13-F1
#
_entry.id   AF-A0A1I4LT13-F1
#
_cell.length_a   1.000
_cell.length_b   1.000
_cell.length_c   1.000
_cell.angle_alpha   90.00
_cell.angle_beta   90.00
_cell.angle_gamma   90.00
#
_symmetry.space_group_name_H-M   'P 1'
#
loop_
_entity.id
_entity.type
_entity.pdbx_description
1 polymer ?
#
loop_
_entity_poly.entity_id
_entity_poly.type
_entity_poly.pdbx_seq_one_letter_code
_entity_poly.pdbx_strand_id
1 'polypeptide(L)'
;MTQFEYKVVPAPAKGRKARGVKGPEGRFANALEMLMNEMAAEGWEFQRAETLPSEERSGLTASTTIYRSVLVFRRGRTDTVDAFEPRLLDHPAPAELPPPDTESDAPAGMDENETTAVEETEPQPLVLNKKDATGASAVSDPDEADNVSDISVALKARAEKPPET
;
A
#
# COMPACT_ATOMS: atom_id res chain seq x y z
N MET A 1 -1.47 -17.41 18.93
CA MET A 1 -0.92 -16.15 19.52
C MET A 1 -0.57 -15.27 18.36
N THR A 2 -1.20 -14.09 18.27
CA THR A 2 -0.97 -13.16 17.16
C THR A 2 0.49 -12.69 17.15
N GLN A 3 1.20 -12.90 16.06
CA GLN A 3 2.57 -12.44 15.88
C GLN A 3 2.56 -11.11 15.14
N PHE A 4 3.29 -10.13 15.66
CA PHE A 4 3.41 -8.81 15.07
C PHE A 4 4.84 -8.55 14.59
N GLU A 5 4.94 -7.86 13.47
CA GLU A 5 6.14 -7.18 13.01
C GLU A 5 6.05 -5.71 13.45
N TYR A 6 7.17 -5.13 13.89
CA TYR A 6 7.23 -3.72 14.30
C TYR A 6 8.23 -2.97 13.42
N LYS A 7 7.88 -1.74 13.05
CA LYS A 7 8.75 -0.81 12.32
C LYS A 7 8.81 0.51 13.07
N VAL A 8 10.01 1.03 13.28
CA VAL A 8 10.26 2.31 13.95
C VAL A 8 10.95 3.23 12.97
N VAL A 9 10.36 4.40 12.73
CA VAL A 9 10.88 5.39 11.80
C VAL A 9 11.07 6.73 12.50
N PRO A 10 12.09 7.53 12.14
CA PRO A 10 12.24 8.87 12.70
C PRO A 10 11.03 9.73 12.34
N ALA A 11 10.56 10.52 13.31
CA ALA A 11 9.50 11.49 13.04
C ALA A 11 10.05 12.61 12.12
N PRO A 12 9.25 13.13 11.18
CA PRO A 12 9.68 14.22 10.31
C PRO A 12 10.09 15.45 11.13
N ALA A 13 11.35 15.88 11.03
CA ALA A 13 11.83 17.08 11.73
C ALA A 13 11.56 18.37 10.94
N LYS A 14 11.29 18.26 9.64
CA LYS A 14 11.06 19.40 8.74
C LYS A 14 9.73 19.23 8.02
N GLY A 15 8.99 20.32 7.93
CA GLY A 15 7.76 20.35 7.15
C GLY A 15 8.02 20.32 5.65
N ARG A 16 7.08 19.75 4.89
CA ARG A 16 7.12 19.63 3.43
C ARG A 16 6.09 20.56 2.80
N LYS A 17 6.53 21.33 1.80
CA LYS A 17 5.65 22.20 1.00
C LYS A 17 4.75 21.33 0.11
N ALA A 18 3.49 21.72 -0.03
CA ALA A 18 2.57 21.17 -1.01
C ALA A 18 1.56 22.25 -1.41
N ARG A 19 0.81 22.00 -2.49
CA ARG A 19 -0.24 22.90 -2.97
C ARG A 19 -1.31 23.06 -1.88
N GLY A 20 -1.68 24.30 -1.58
CA GLY A 20 -2.67 24.60 -0.52
C GLY A 20 -2.12 24.60 0.90
N VAL A 21 -0.92 24.06 1.14
CA VAL A 21 -0.30 24.03 2.48
C VAL A 21 0.43 25.34 2.77
N LYS A 22 -0.04 26.08 3.77
CA LYS A 22 0.50 27.38 4.18
C LYS A 22 1.14 27.31 5.56
N GLY A 23 2.15 28.16 5.76
CA GLY A 23 2.84 28.31 7.05
C GLY A 23 3.76 27.14 7.45
N PRO A 24 4.52 27.28 8.54
CA PRO A 24 5.38 26.21 9.08
C PRO A 24 4.58 25.03 9.63
N GLU A 25 3.50 25.29 10.37
CA GLU A 25 2.64 24.27 10.98
C GLU A 25 2.00 23.36 9.93
N GLY A 26 1.38 23.95 8.90
CA GLY A 26 0.77 23.18 7.81
C GLY A 26 1.80 22.31 7.07
N ARG A 27 3.02 22.81 6.87
CA ARG A 27 4.10 22.02 6.25
C ARG A 27 4.50 20.84 7.12
N PHE A 28 4.57 21.04 8.44
CA PHE A 28 4.88 19.98 9.39
C PHE A 28 3.78 18.91 9.40
N ALA A 29 2.51 19.32 9.51
CA ALA A 29 1.36 18.42 9.45
C ALA A 29 1.35 17.61 8.15
N ASN A 30 1.57 18.26 7.01
CA ASN A 30 1.66 17.60 5.70
C ASN A 30 2.80 16.57 5.64
N ALA A 31 3.98 16.88 6.19
CA ALA A 31 5.09 15.93 6.24
C ALA A 31 4.75 14.68 7.08
N LEU A 32 4.09 14.89 8.23
CA LEU A 32 3.64 13.81 9.09
C LEU A 32 2.55 12.97 8.41
N GLU A 33 1.55 13.62 7.81
CA GLU A 33 0.47 12.98 7.06
C GLU A 33 1.01 12.10 5.92
N MET A 34 1.94 12.62 5.11
CA MET A 34 2.56 11.84 4.04
C MET A 34 3.24 10.57 4.55
N LEU A 35 4.04 10.66 5.62
CA LEU A 35 4.70 9.50 6.21
C LEU A 35 3.69 8.49 6.77
N MET A 36 2.64 8.97 7.43
CA MET A 36 1.58 8.11 7.98
C MET A 36 0.83 7.37 6.86
N ASN A 37 0.51 8.07 5.77
CA ASN A 37 -0.17 7.49 4.62
C ASN A 37 0.72 6.49 3.85
N GLU A 38 2.02 6.77 3.71
CA GLU A 38 3.00 5.85 3.13
C GLU A 38 3.07 4.55 3.94
N MET A 39 3.19 4.66 5.27
CA MET A 39 3.19 3.51 6.17
C MET A 39 1.87 2.74 6.12
N ALA A 40 0.73 3.42 6.10
CA ALA A 40 -0.57 2.79 5.97
C ALA A 40 -0.73 2.05 4.64
N ALA A 41 -0.22 2.60 3.53
CA ALA A 41 -0.24 1.97 2.22
C ALA A 41 0.61 0.67 2.17
N GLU A 42 1.69 0.60 2.95
CA GLU A 42 2.49 -0.61 3.16
C GLU A 42 1.84 -1.63 4.12
N GLY A 43 0.66 -1.31 4.67
CA GLY A 43 -0.08 -2.15 5.62
C GLY A 43 0.40 -2.02 7.07
N TRP A 44 1.13 -0.95 7.41
CA TRP A 44 1.53 -0.67 8.78
C TRP A 44 0.47 0.12 9.55
N GLU A 45 0.20 -0.31 10.77
CA GLU A 45 -0.71 0.35 11.71
C GLU A 45 0.08 1.22 12.69
N PHE A 46 -0.25 2.51 12.76
CA PHE A 46 0.37 3.42 13.73
C PHE A 46 0.01 3.01 15.16
N GLN A 47 1.01 2.99 16.04
CA GLN A 47 0.84 2.67 17.46
C GLN A 47 1.00 3.91 18.33
N ARG A 48 2.15 4.59 18.21
CA ARG A 48 2.50 5.74 19.05
C ARG A 48 3.70 6.53 18.53
N ALA A 49 3.83 7.75 19.02
CA ALA A 49 5.04 8.55 18.90
C ALA A 49 5.83 8.50 20.22
N GLU A 50 7.14 8.37 20.14
CA GLU A 50 8.04 8.30 21.30
C GLU A 50 9.16 9.33 21.14
N THR A 51 9.71 9.82 22.25
CA THR A 51 10.90 10.68 22.25
C THR A 51 11.95 10.06 23.16
N LEU A 52 13.03 9.56 22.57
CA LEU A 52 14.04 8.76 23.26
C LEU A 52 15.42 9.44 23.21
N PRO A 53 16.26 9.26 24.24
CA PRO A 53 17.65 9.69 24.18
C PRO A 53 18.44 8.82 23.19
N SER A 54 19.29 9.46 22.38
CA SER A 54 20.23 8.83 21.46
C SER A 54 21.64 9.33 21.78
N GLU A 55 22.59 8.42 21.97
CA GLU A 55 23.97 8.80 22.22
C GLU A 55 24.72 8.91 20.89
N GLU A 56 25.25 10.10 20.60
CA GLU A 56 26.02 10.37 19.39
C GLU A 56 27.42 10.88 19.75
N ARG A 57 28.42 10.56 18.93
CA ARG A 57 29.79 11.06 19.15
C ARG A 57 29.83 12.56 18.89
N SER A 58 30.30 13.32 19.87
CA SER A 58 30.56 14.74 19.77
C SER A 58 32.06 15.00 19.80
N GLY A 59 32.63 15.42 18.67
CA GLY A 59 34.07 15.70 18.55
C GLY A 59 34.95 14.44 18.59
N LEU A 60 36.20 14.58 19.05
CA LEU A 60 37.19 13.51 18.94
C LEU A 60 37.07 12.44 20.06
N THR A 61 36.59 12.77 21.25
CA THR A 61 36.55 11.84 22.39
C THR A 61 35.27 11.87 23.23
N ALA A 62 34.34 12.79 22.99
CA ALA A 62 33.12 12.91 23.78
C ALA A 62 31.91 12.28 23.08
N SER A 63 30.89 11.93 23.87
CA SER A 63 29.54 11.61 23.41
C SER A 63 28.55 12.64 23.96
N THR A 64 27.47 12.87 23.22
CA THR A 64 26.36 13.75 23.60
C THR A 64 25.06 12.99 23.48
N THR A 65 24.18 13.15 24.48
CA THR A 65 22.83 12.62 24.43
C THR A 65 21.91 13.59 23.69
N ILE A 66 21.29 13.13 22.61
CA ILE A 66 20.35 13.88 21.79
C ILE A 66 18.98 13.20 21.86
N TYR A 67 17.95 13.94 22.25
CA TYR A 67 16.58 13.41 22.20
C TYR A 67 16.07 13.42 20.75
N ARG A 68 15.54 12.27 20.31
CA ARG A 68 14.99 12.04 18.96
C ARG A 68 13.56 11.53 19.07
N SER A 69 12.69 12.10 18.26
CA SER A 69 11.31 11.63 18.15
C SER A 69 11.20 10.57 17.06
N VAL A 70 10.49 9.48 17.36
CA VAL A 70 10.26 8.34 16.47
C VAL A 70 8.79 7.98 16.45
N LEU A 71 8.33 7.38 15.36
CA LEU A 71 6.99 6.84 15.20
C LEU A 71 7.09 5.31 15.16
N VAL A 72 6.25 4.65 15.96
CA VAL A 72 6.20 3.20 16.08
C VAL A 72 4.97 2.68 15.35
N PHE A 73 5.19 1.72 14.47
CA PHE A 73 4.16 1.03 13.71
C PHE A 73 4.22 -0.48 13.95
N ARG A 74 3.10 -1.16 13.74
CA ARG A 74 3.02 -2.63 13.75
C ARG A 74 2.27 -3.17 12.54
N ARG A 75 2.48 -4.44 12.20
CA ARG A 75 1.70 -5.17 11.21
C ARG A 75 1.60 -6.64 11.63
N GLY A 76 0.47 -7.30 11.37
CA GLY A 76 0.34 -8.74 11.60
C GLY A 76 1.23 -9.55 10.65
N ARG A 77 1.83 -10.66 11.12
CA ARG A 77 2.57 -11.57 10.24
C ARG A 77 1.60 -12.53 9.55
N THR A 78 1.52 -12.45 8.22
CA THR A 78 0.64 -13.31 7.39
C THR A 78 1.03 -14.80 7.45
N ASP A 79 2.26 -15.11 7.84
CA ASP A 79 2.75 -16.50 7.98
C ASP A 79 2.13 -17.25 9.18
N THR A 80 1.23 -16.60 9.92
CA THR A 80 0.50 -17.24 11.02
C THR A 80 -0.85 -17.74 10.53
N VAL A 81 -1.09 -19.04 10.72
CA VAL A 81 -2.35 -19.72 10.36
C VAL A 81 -3.58 -19.05 11.00
N ASP A 82 -3.39 -18.30 12.10
CA ASP A 82 -4.41 -17.48 12.78
C ASP A 82 -4.87 -16.25 11.98
N ALA A 83 -4.12 -15.78 10.96
CA ALA A 83 -4.47 -14.59 10.16
C ALA A 83 -5.42 -14.92 8.98
N PHE A 84 -5.76 -16.19 8.79
CA PHE A 84 -6.72 -16.62 7.78
C PHE A 84 -8.15 -16.42 8.31
N GLU A 85 -8.78 -15.31 7.91
CA GLU A 85 -10.23 -15.11 8.11
C GLU A 85 -10.98 -15.58 6.85
N PRO A 86 -11.53 -16.82 6.83
CA PRO A 86 -12.34 -17.26 5.71
C PRO A 86 -13.58 -16.37 5.60
N ARG A 87 -13.71 -15.65 4.49
CA ARG A 87 -14.93 -14.93 4.17
C ARG A 87 -16.00 -15.93 3.77
N LEU A 88 -17.13 -15.90 4.47
CA LEU A 88 -18.32 -16.65 4.06
C LEU A 88 -18.84 -16.02 2.76
N LEU A 89 -18.91 -16.81 1.69
CA LEU A 89 -19.56 -16.39 0.45
C LEU A 89 -21.08 -16.49 0.63
N ASP A 90 -21.82 -15.53 0.09
CA ASP A 90 -23.27 -15.58 0.07
C ASP A 90 -23.74 -16.79 -0.76
N HIS A 91 -24.69 -17.54 -0.23
CA HIS A 91 -25.34 -18.63 -0.98
C HIS A 91 -26.10 -18.00 -2.17
N PRO A 92 -25.95 -18.50 -3.41
CA PRO A 92 -26.79 -18.05 -4.52
C PRO A 92 -28.27 -18.19 -4.17
N ALA A 93 -29.06 -17.13 -4.33
CA ALA A 93 -30.49 -17.17 -4.04
C ALA A 93 -31.15 -18.35 -4.77
N PRO A 94 -32.02 -19.13 -4.10
CA PRO A 94 -32.76 -20.18 -4.77
C PRO A 94 -33.51 -19.59 -5.96
N ALA A 95 -33.28 -20.13 -7.16
CA ALA A 95 -34.16 -19.85 -8.28
C ALA A 95 -35.56 -20.33 -7.89
N GLU A 96 -36.50 -19.40 -7.79
CA GLU A 96 -37.89 -19.71 -7.51
C GLU A 96 -38.43 -20.51 -8.71
N LEU A 97 -38.52 -21.83 -8.53
CA LEU A 97 -39.12 -22.70 -9.52
C LEU A 97 -40.58 -22.27 -9.67
N PRO A 98 -41.09 -22.12 -10.91
CA PRO A 98 -42.49 -21.81 -11.12
C PRO A 98 -43.36 -22.86 -10.41
N PRO A 99 -44.49 -22.44 -9.82
CA PRO A 99 -45.37 -23.35 -9.09
C PRO A 99 -45.80 -24.48 -10.02
N PRO A 100 -45.91 -25.73 -9.53
CA PRO A 100 -46.44 -26.82 -10.34
C PRO A 100 -47.87 -26.47 -10.73
N ASP A 101 -48.11 -26.38 -12.04
CA ASP A 101 -49.45 -26.22 -12.59
C ASP A 101 -50.33 -27.34 -12.02
N THR A 102 -51.25 -26.96 -11.13
CA THR A 102 -52.27 -27.89 -10.63
C THR A 102 -53.11 -28.35 -11.81
N GLU A 103 -52.97 -29.64 -12.10
CA GLU A 103 -53.74 -30.42 -13.05
C GLU A 103 -55.23 -30.05 -12.99
N SER A 104 -55.72 -29.49 -14.11
CA SER A 104 -57.14 -29.50 -14.43
C SER A 104 -57.46 -30.82 -15.11
N ASP A 105 -58.47 -31.47 -14.54
CA ASP A 105 -59.14 -32.72 -14.91
C ASP A 105 -59.17 -33.06 -16.41
N ALA A 106 -58.92 -34.33 -16.71
CA ALA A 106 -59.00 -34.97 -18.03
C ALA A 106 -60.47 -35.11 -18.49
N PRO A 107 -60.83 -35.37 -19.77
CA PRO A 107 -60.35 -36.57 -20.48
C PRO A 107 -60.22 -36.51 -22.03
N ALA A 108 -59.56 -37.57 -22.52
CA ALA A 108 -59.71 -38.26 -23.81
C ALA A 108 -59.24 -37.57 -25.11
N GLY A 109 -58.25 -38.20 -25.74
CA GLY A 109 -57.96 -38.05 -27.17
C GLY A 109 -56.70 -38.84 -27.56
N MET A 110 -56.86 -39.81 -28.47
CA MET A 110 -55.81 -40.67 -29.02
C MET A 110 -54.68 -39.88 -29.71
N ASP A 111 -53.45 -40.39 -29.64
CA ASP A 111 -52.72 -41.01 -30.76
C ASP A 111 -51.19 -40.89 -30.61
N GLU A 112 -50.56 -42.06 -30.68
CA GLU A 112 -49.30 -42.42 -31.33
C GLU A 112 -48.27 -41.31 -31.65
N ASN A 113 -47.04 -41.47 -31.13
CA ASN A 113 -45.87 -41.91 -31.93
C ASN A 113 -44.51 -41.27 -31.48
N GLU A 114 -43.47 -42.12 -31.48
CA GLU A 114 -42.01 -41.90 -31.55
C GLU A 114 -41.28 -40.96 -30.55
N THR A 115 -40.37 -41.49 -29.72
CA THR A 115 -38.90 -41.66 -29.97
C THR A 115 -38.21 -40.29 -30.14
N THR A 116 -37.22 -39.85 -29.35
CA THR A 116 -35.83 -40.33 -29.35
C THR A 116 -34.95 -39.51 -28.39
N ALA A 117 -34.06 -40.21 -27.69
CA ALA A 117 -32.68 -39.90 -27.31
C ALA A 117 -32.26 -38.59 -26.58
N VAL A 118 -31.69 -38.83 -25.40
CA VAL A 118 -30.37 -38.35 -24.90
C VAL A 118 -29.52 -37.47 -25.84
N GLU A 119 -28.94 -36.39 -25.32
CA GLU A 119 -27.48 -36.22 -25.38
C GLU A 119 -26.95 -35.25 -24.31
N GLU A 120 -26.10 -35.81 -23.45
CA GLU A 120 -25.15 -35.16 -22.55
C GLU A 120 -23.96 -34.66 -23.39
N THR A 121 -23.51 -33.42 -23.19
CA THR A 121 -22.22 -33.00 -23.76
C THR A 121 -21.45 -32.14 -22.75
N GLU A 122 -20.36 -32.73 -22.26
CA GLU A 122 -19.29 -32.14 -21.46
C GLU A 122 -18.61 -30.92 -22.14
N PRO A 123 -17.92 -30.07 -21.36
CA PRO A 123 -17.37 -28.80 -21.82
C PRO A 123 -15.99 -28.95 -22.48
N GLN A 124 -15.74 -28.19 -23.56
CA GLN A 124 -14.43 -28.12 -24.20
C GLN A 124 -13.53 -27.05 -23.55
N PRO A 125 -12.21 -27.31 -23.37
CA PRO A 125 -11.25 -26.32 -22.88
C PRO A 125 -10.62 -25.54 -24.05
N LEU A 126 -10.36 -24.24 -23.86
CA LEU A 126 -9.59 -23.42 -24.81
C LEU A 126 -8.27 -22.92 -24.22
N VAL A 127 -7.27 -22.98 -25.09
CA VAL A 127 -5.82 -23.06 -24.87
C VAL A 127 -5.17 -21.67 -24.87
N LEU A 128 -4.12 -21.46 -24.06
CA LEU A 128 -3.30 -20.24 -24.06
C LEU A 128 -2.32 -20.21 -25.24
N ASN A 129 -2.35 -19.14 -26.05
CA ASN A 129 -1.34 -18.87 -27.07
C ASN A 129 -0.30 -17.85 -26.59
N LYS A 130 0.98 -18.24 -26.68
CA LYS A 130 2.17 -17.46 -26.34
C LYS A 130 2.81 -16.88 -27.61
N LYS A 131 2.49 -15.63 -27.91
CA LYS A 131 3.14 -14.65 -28.82
C LYS A 131 2.46 -13.34 -28.41
N ASP A 132 3.09 -12.44 -27.67
CA ASP A 132 4.15 -11.59 -28.19
C ASP A 132 5.19 -11.28 -27.11
N ALA A 133 6.42 -11.72 -27.39
CA ALA A 133 7.61 -11.16 -26.78
C ALA A 133 8.13 -10.05 -27.70
N THR A 134 8.73 -9.03 -27.06
CA THR A 134 9.71 -8.07 -27.61
C THR A 134 9.15 -6.77 -28.17
N GLY A 135 9.54 -5.66 -27.53
CA GLY A 135 9.30 -4.31 -28.00
C GLY A 135 9.80 -3.26 -27.02
N ALA A 136 11.12 -3.24 -26.79
CA ALA A 136 11.79 -2.15 -26.09
C ALA A 136 11.65 -0.83 -26.89
N SER A 137 11.38 0.27 -26.21
CA SER A 137 11.72 1.61 -26.69
C SER A 137 12.02 2.51 -25.51
N ALA A 138 13.31 2.81 -25.38
CA ALA A 138 13.85 3.91 -24.61
C ALA A 138 13.45 5.23 -25.28
N VAL A 139 13.02 6.20 -24.47
CA VAL A 139 13.18 7.62 -24.78
C VAL A 139 13.72 8.28 -23.51
N SER A 140 14.92 8.82 -23.65
CA SER A 140 15.62 9.64 -22.67
C SER A 140 15.16 11.07 -22.83
N ASP A 141 14.77 11.73 -21.74
CA ASP A 141 14.73 13.19 -21.64
C ASP A 141 15.73 13.61 -20.56
N PRO A 142 16.77 14.40 -20.91
CA PRO A 142 17.71 15.00 -19.97
C PRO A 142 17.31 16.45 -19.68
N ASP A 143 17.12 16.84 -18.42
CA ASP A 143 17.65 18.12 -17.91
C ASP A 143 17.35 18.35 -16.42
N GLU A 144 18.18 19.20 -15.82
CA GLU A 144 18.09 19.82 -14.50
C GLU A 144 18.93 19.18 -13.36
N ALA A 145 20.25 19.24 -13.57
CA ALA A 145 21.24 19.27 -12.50
C ALA A 145 21.87 20.67 -12.44
N ASP A 146 21.28 21.59 -11.66
CA ASP A 146 21.95 22.85 -11.28
C ASP A 146 21.34 23.43 -10.00
N ASN A 147 21.87 23.05 -8.82
CA ASN A 147 21.89 23.92 -7.62
C ASN A 147 22.66 23.33 -6.41
N VAL A 148 23.94 22.98 -6.55
CA VAL A 148 24.76 22.59 -5.38
C VAL A 148 26.20 23.12 -5.40
N SER A 149 26.44 24.36 -5.86
CA SER A 149 27.78 24.97 -5.82
C SER A 149 27.92 26.24 -4.95
N ASP A 150 26.83 26.86 -4.50
CA ASP A 150 26.94 28.17 -3.80
C ASP A 150 27.13 28.12 -2.28
N ILE A 151 26.85 26.99 -1.61
CA ILE A 151 26.95 26.92 -0.14
C ILE A 151 28.42 26.84 0.33
N SER A 152 29.30 26.26 -0.49
CA SER A 152 30.71 26.06 -0.16
C SER A 152 31.53 27.36 -0.21
N VAL A 153 31.08 28.36 -0.99
CA VAL A 153 31.75 29.66 -1.11
C VAL A 153 31.37 30.58 0.05
N ALA A 154 30.11 30.53 0.52
CA ALA A 154 29.63 31.37 1.62
C ALA A 154 30.27 31.04 2.99
N LEU A 155 30.66 29.78 3.22
CA LEU A 155 31.32 29.36 4.46
C LEU A 155 32.81 29.73 4.51
N LYS A 156 33.47 29.91 3.37
CA LYS A 156 34.90 30.27 3.32
C LYS A 156 35.14 31.76 3.59
N ALA A 157 34.20 32.63 3.22
CA ALA A 157 34.30 34.07 3.44
C ALA A 157 34.15 34.51 4.91
N ARG A 158 33.69 33.63 5.82
CA ARG A 158 33.57 33.94 7.25
C ARG A 158 34.78 33.49 8.09
N ALA A 159 35.67 32.67 7.52
CA ALA A 159 36.84 32.14 8.23
C ALA A 159 38.08 33.05 8.16
N GLU A 160 38.08 34.09 7.31
CA GLU A 160 39.26 34.95 7.09
C GLU A 160 39.26 36.29 7.83
N LYS A 161 38.25 36.59 8.66
CA LYS A 161 38.25 37.83 9.45
C LYS A 161 38.70 37.56 10.89
N PRO A 162 39.96 37.87 11.27
CA PRO A 162 40.36 37.81 12.68
C PRO A 162 39.64 38.90 13.48
N PRO A 163 39.39 38.68 14.79
CA PRO A 163 38.82 39.71 15.64
C PRO A 163 39.83 40.84 15.89
N GLU A 164 39.46 42.08 15.58
CA GLU A 164 40.08 43.27 16.16
C GLU A 164 39.73 43.32 17.65
N THR A 165 40.68 43.01 18.54
CA THR A 165 41.04 43.84 19.71
C THR A 165 42.30 43.30 20.37
#